data_AF-A0A133Y9L9-F1
#
_entry.id   AF-A0A133Y9L9-F1
#
_cell.length_a   1.000
_cell.length_b   1.000
_cell.length_c   1.000
_cell.angle_alpha   90.00
_cell.angle_beta   90.00
_cell.angle_gamma   90.00
#
_symmetry.space_group_name_H-M   'P 1'
#
loop_
_entity.id
_entity.type
_entity.pdbx_description
1 polymer ?
#
loop_
_entity_poly.entity_id
_entity_poly.type
_entity_poly.pdbx_seq_one_letter_code
_entity_poly.pdbx_strand_id
1 'polypeptide(L)'
;MNPTNIKKSLKRFFKYLFIFFSLAWAVSFSLFFFIQRNSNETFLLNISGLQLSLFKSFYILSVLALIWFCKLLKWAWLRVKHLFSKVLLVISTVIVIVFMFFNSLVWLVEPSYYEFVSPEGKYSLVVSESALFTTSIKIYERKNFFFINIINSDIYLDDCFSPMAEQNYNVSWNQASVDLALKVNNKDEWASATIPFDHNDIQMLEFKYFNLEGNLTPEKAKSYVYPTYGSNMKLTPQAKLEQALKSLSKDEIVEVPNSNLAIIPVDYAMAATQWFLCQTDGKKYNYTSELPSTYPIVIPKLNARGTVFLEFKDIYSNSIYFKEDGPSFQHWVKITKAEMPQN
;
A
#
# COMPACT_ATOMS: atom_id res chain seq x y z
N MET A 1 34.69 -39.93 -31.82
CA MET A 1 33.25 -39.58 -31.93
C MET A 1 33.07 -38.54 -33.04
N ASN A 2 32.10 -38.73 -33.94
CA ASN A 2 31.89 -37.84 -35.09
C ASN A 2 31.29 -36.47 -34.64
N PRO A 3 31.92 -35.31 -34.95
CA PRO A 3 31.49 -33.99 -34.47
C PRO A 3 30.05 -33.61 -34.88
N THR A 4 29.53 -34.19 -35.95
CA THR A 4 28.13 -34.01 -36.40
C THR A 4 27.11 -34.64 -35.44
N ASN A 5 27.43 -35.77 -34.82
CA ASN A 5 26.56 -36.42 -33.83
C ASN A 5 26.54 -35.65 -32.50
N ILE A 6 27.66 -35.06 -32.10
CA ILE A 6 27.75 -34.21 -30.89
C ILE A 6 26.86 -32.97 -31.04
N LYS A 7 26.97 -32.24 -32.18
CA LYS A 7 26.12 -31.06 -32.45
C LYS A 7 24.62 -31.40 -32.47
N LYS A 8 24.24 -32.55 -33.03
CA LYS A 8 22.83 -32.99 -33.10
C LYS A 8 22.28 -33.38 -31.72
N SER A 9 23.08 -34.04 -30.89
CA SER A 9 22.73 -34.37 -29.50
C SER A 9 22.54 -33.10 -28.66
N LEU A 10 23.49 -32.18 -28.72
CA LEU A 10 23.45 -30.91 -27.98
C LEU A 10 22.20 -30.09 -28.32
N LYS A 11 21.85 -30.01 -29.62
CA LYS A 11 20.64 -29.30 -30.08
C LYS A 11 19.35 -29.92 -29.56
N ARG A 12 19.29 -31.25 -29.44
CA ARG A 12 18.13 -31.95 -28.84
C ARG A 12 18.06 -31.65 -27.34
N PHE A 13 19.18 -31.73 -26.64
CA PHE A 13 19.26 -31.42 -25.21
C PHE A 13 18.72 -30.01 -24.91
N PHE A 14 19.24 -28.97 -25.59
CA PHE A 14 18.76 -27.60 -25.40
C PHE A 14 17.28 -27.41 -25.74
N LYS A 15 16.77 -28.14 -26.75
CA LYS A 15 15.33 -28.11 -27.08
C LYS A 15 14.48 -28.63 -25.92
N TYR A 16 14.83 -29.79 -25.34
CA TYR A 16 14.09 -30.35 -24.21
C TYR A 16 14.25 -29.51 -22.96
N LEU A 17 15.44 -28.97 -22.70
CA LEU A 17 15.68 -28.06 -21.59
C LEU A 17 14.79 -26.81 -21.68
N PHE A 18 14.69 -26.20 -22.87
CA PHE A 18 13.80 -25.05 -23.08
C PHE A 18 12.33 -25.39 -22.86
N ILE A 19 11.87 -26.55 -23.37
CA ILE A 19 10.49 -27.01 -23.15
C ILE A 19 10.22 -27.18 -21.66
N PHE A 20 11.10 -27.92 -20.98
CA PHE A 20 11.01 -28.16 -19.55
C PHE A 20 10.97 -26.84 -18.76
N PHE A 21 11.89 -25.92 -19.04
CA PHE A 21 11.94 -24.61 -18.39
C PHE A 21 10.65 -23.82 -18.63
N SER A 22 10.14 -23.76 -19.86
CA SER A 22 8.91 -23.03 -20.16
C SER A 22 7.68 -23.61 -19.45
N LEU A 23 7.59 -24.94 -19.35
CA LEU A 23 6.50 -25.62 -18.65
C LEU A 23 6.63 -25.42 -17.13
N ALA A 24 7.84 -25.62 -16.58
CA ALA A 24 8.12 -25.45 -15.17
C ALA A 24 7.85 -24.00 -14.72
N TRP A 25 8.22 -23.01 -15.54
CA TRP A 25 7.94 -21.60 -15.26
C TRP A 25 6.43 -21.31 -15.25
N ALA A 26 5.69 -21.82 -16.25
CA ALA A 26 4.25 -21.65 -16.31
C ALA A 26 3.54 -22.27 -15.09
N VAL A 27 3.92 -23.50 -14.72
CA VAL A 27 3.37 -24.20 -13.54
C VAL A 27 3.71 -23.45 -12.25
N SER A 28 4.96 -23.02 -12.09
CA SER A 28 5.40 -22.28 -10.90
C SER A 28 4.69 -20.94 -10.78
N PHE A 29 4.56 -20.19 -11.88
CA PHE A 29 3.82 -18.93 -11.92
C PHE A 29 2.35 -19.13 -11.53
N SER A 30 1.67 -20.14 -12.09
CA SER A 30 0.29 -20.46 -11.72
C SER A 30 0.15 -20.81 -10.24
N LEU A 31 1.12 -21.56 -9.69
CA LEU A 31 1.15 -21.90 -8.26
C LEU A 31 1.32 -20.64 -7.39
N PHE A 32 2.31 -19.80 -7.69
CA PHE A 32 2.56 -18.57 -6.94
C PHE A 32 1.40 -17.58 -7.04
N PHE A 33 0.82 -17.44 -8.22
CA PHE A 33 -0.39 -16.64 -8.43
C PHE A 33 -1.56 -17.13 -7.57
N PHE A 34 -1.78 -18.45 -7.53
CA PHE A 34 -2.83 -19.06 -6.72
C PHE A 34 -2.59 -18.86 -5.21
N ILE A 35 -1.36 -19.05 -4.74
CA ILE A 35 -0.99 -18.84 -3.34
C ILE A 35 -1.22 -17.38 -2.95
N GLN A 36 -0.66 -16.43 -3.71
CA GLN A 36 -0.82 -15.00 -3.44
C GLN A 36 -2.28 -14.53 -3.52
N ARG A 37 -3.12 -15.18 -4.35
CA ARG A 37 -4.55 -14.85 -4.41
C ARG A 37 -5.33 -15.33 -3.18
N ASN A 38 -4.89 -16.42 -2.55
CA ASN A 38 -5.61 -17.06 -1.45
C ASN A 38 -4.98 -16.82 -0.07
N SER A 39 -3.81 -16.19 -0.02
CA SER A 39 -3.10 -15.81 1.20
C SER A 39 -2.93 -14.29 1.26
N ASN A 40 -2.57 -13.77 2.43
CA ASN A 40 -2.15 -12.37 2.56
C ASN A 40 -0.66 -12.17 2.20
N GLU A 41 -0.03 -13.18 1.61
CA GLU A 41 1.39 -13.17 1.25
C GLU A 41 1.58 -12.65 -0.18
N THR A 42 2.59 -11.81 -0.35
CA THR A 42 2.99 -11.29 -1.66
C THR A 42 4.22 -12.06 -2.16
N PHE A 43 4.19 -12.52 -3.41
CA PHE A 43 5.34 -13.19 -4.01
C PHE A 43 6.44 -12.18 -4.35
N LEU A 44 7.61 -12.37 -3.74
CA LEU A 44 8.83 -11.63 -4.04
C LEU A 44 10.04 -12.54 -3.82
N LEU A 45 10.61 -13.01 -4.92
CA LEU A 45 11.81 -13.84 -4.91
C LEU A 45 13.06 -12.96 -5.06
N ASN A 46 14.02 -13.08 -4.15
CA ASN A 46 15.30 -12.38 -4.23
C ASN A 46 16.42 -13.37 -4.60
N ILE A 47 16.97 -13.24 -5.81
CA ILE A 47 18.11 -14.04 -6.28
C ILE A 47 19.31 -13.10 -6.44
N SER A 48 20.22 -13.10 -5.47
CA SER A 48 21.48 -12.34 -5.54
C SER A 48 21.29 -10.86 -5.90
N GLY A 49 20.28 -10.20 -5.33
CA GLY A 49 19.94 -8.80 -5.59
C GLY A 49 18.96 -8.60 -6.76
N LEU A 50 18.67 -9.64 -7.55
CA LEU A 50 17.62 -9.60 -8.56
C LEU A 50 16.28 -9.97 -7.93
N GLN A 51 15.42 -8.96 -7.79
CA GLN A 51 14.09 -9.09 -7.21
C GLN A 51 13.05 -9.41 -8.29
N LEU A 52 12.48 -10.61 -8.20
CA LEU A 52 11.42 -11.13 -9.05
C LEU A 52 10.08 -11.04 -8.32
N SER A 53 9.29 -10.04 -8.70
CA SER A 53 7.89 -9.94 -8.32
C SER A 53 7.01 -10.87 -9.16
N LEU A 54 5.74 -10.95 -8.79
CA LEU A 54 4.73 -11.66 -9.60
C LEU A 54 4.60 -11.03 -11.01
N PHE A 55 4.69 -9.71 -11.11
CA PHE A 55 4.61 -8.99 -12.39
C PHE A 55 5.82 -9.29 -13.29
N LYS A 56 7.05 -9.25 -12.77
CA LYS A 56 8.25 -9.67 -13.52
C LYS A 56 8.17 -11.13 -13.96
N SER A 57 7.60 -11.99 -13.10
CA SER A 57 7.40 -13.40 -13.41
C SER A 57 6.40 -13.60 -14.56
N PHE A 58 5.33 -12.79 -14.59
CA PHE A 58 4.37 -12.74 -15.71
C PHE A 58 5.02 -12.21 -16.99
N TYR A 59 5.86 -11.18 -16.90
CA TYR A 59 6.60 -10.66 -18.04
C TYR A 59 7.48 -11.75 -18.67
N ILE A 60 8.25 -12.49 -17.87
CA ILE A 60 9.06 -13.64 -18.35
C ILE A 60 8.17 -14.68 -19.03
N LEU A 61 7.02 -15.02 -18.43
CA LEU A 61 6.06 -15.95 -19.02
C LEU A 61 5.54 -15.45 -20.38
N SER A 62 5.28 -14.15 -20.52
CA SER A 62 4.84 -13.55 -21.78
C SER A 62 5.91 -13.64 -22.87
N VAL A 63 7.18 -13.43 -22.54
CA VAL A 63 8.31 -13.56 -23.48
C VAL A 63 8.47 -15.01 -23.92
N LEU A 64 8.33 -15.97 -23.00
CA LEU A 64 8.33 -17.39 -23.33
C LEU A 64 7.15 -17.75 -24.26
N ALA A 65 5.96 -17.22 -23.97
CA ALA A 65 4.79 -17.39 -24.82
C ALA A 65 5.00 -16.78 -26.22
N LEU A 66 5.67 -15.63 -26.32
CA LEU A 66 6.03 -15.00 -27.60
C LEU A 66 6.94 -15.89 -28.44
N ILE A 67 7.95 -16.52 -27.84
CA ILE A 67 8.85 -17.45 -28.53
C ILE A 67 8.06 -18.64 -29.09
N TRP A 68 7.12 -19.18 -28.31
CA TRP A 68 6.23 -20.25 -28.76
C TRP A 68 5.27 -19.78 -29.86
N PHE A 69 4.73 -18.57 -29.74
CA PHE A 69 3.86 -17.95 -30.72
C PHE A 69 4.58 -17.75 -32.06
N CYS A 70 5.84 -17.28 -32.06
CA CYS A 70 6.65 -17.17 -33.29
C CYS A 70 6.86 -18.54 -33.97
N LYS A 71 7.10 -19.60 -33.19
CA LYS A 71 7.20 -20.97 -33.72
C LYS A 71 5.87 -21.44 -34.33
N LEU A 72 4.75 -21.15 -33.65
CA LEU A 72 3.40 -21.47 -34.11
C LEU A 72 3.06 -20.71 -35.40
N LEU A 73 3.34 -19.41 -35.47
CA LEU A 73 3.15 -18.58 -36.66
C LEU A 73 3.94 -19.12 -37.85
N LYS A 74 5.23 -19.44 -37.67
CA LYS A 74 6.05 -20.02 -38.73
C LYS A 74 5.47 -21.33 -39.25
N TRP A 75 4.99 -22.19 -38.34
CA TRP A 75 4.38 -23.46 -38.71
C TRP A 75 3.03 -23.26 -39.42
N ALA A 76 2.18 -22.37 -38.92
CA ALA A 76 0.87 -22.06 -39.49
C ALA A 76 1.00 -21.43 -40.89
N TRP A 77 1.92 -20.47 -41.06
CA TRP A 77 2.16 -19.78 -42.32
C TRP A 77 2.51 -20.75 -43.46
N LEU A 78 3.29 -21.80 -43.16
CA LEU A 78 3.68 -22.82 -44.14
C LEU A 78 2.54 -23.77 -44.52
N ARG A 79 1.51 -23.92 -43.67
CA ARG A 79 0.39 -24.84 -43.90
C ARG A 79 -0.86 -24.16 -44.46
N VAL A 80 -1.03 -22.88 -44.17
CA VAL A 80 -2.21 -22.12 -44.57
C VAL A 80 -2.13 -21.74 -46.05
N LYS A 81 -3.08 -22.26 -46.84
CA LYS A 81 -3.21 -21.95 -48.27
C LYS A 81 -4.19 -20.79 -48.54
N HIS A 82 -5.25 -20.67 -47.75
CA HIS A 82 -6.30 -19.68 -47.96
C HIS A 82 -5.87 -18.27 -47.55
N LEU A 83 -6.26 -17.27 -48.36
CA LEU A 83 -5.94 -15.86 -48.14
C LEU A 83 -6.52 -15.33 -46.82
N PHE A 84 -7.79 -15.65 -46.53
CA PHE A 84 -8.46 -15.20 -45.31
C PHE A 84 -7.70 -15.61 -44.04
N SER A 85 -7.24 -16.85 -43.97
CA SER A 85 -6.44 -17.35 -42.85
C SER A 85 -5.07 -16.65 -42.74
N LYS A 86 -4.46 -16.24 -43.86
CA LYS A 86 -3.22 -15.44 -43.81
C LYS A 86 -3.46 -14.04 -43.27
N VAL A 87 -4.56 -13.40 -43.65
CA VAL A 87 -4.97 -12.11 -43.08
C VAL A 87 -5.17 -12.22 -41.57
N LEU A 88 -5.84 -13.28 -41.11
CA LEU A 88 -6.04 -13.54 -39.69
C LEU A 88 -4.72 -13.74 -38.92
N LEU A 89 -3.74 -14.42 -39.52
CA LEU A 89 -2.39 -14.55 -38.94
C LEU A 89 -1.67 -13.19 -38.81
N VAL A 90 -1.80 -12.32 -39.81
CA VAL A 90 -1.21 -10.97 -39.75
C VAL A 90 -1.87 -10.15 -38.64
N ILE A 91 -3.21 -10.15 -38.55
CA ILE A 91 -3.96 -9.46 -37.49
C ILE A 91 -3.53 -9.98 -36.11
N SER A 92 -3.43 -11.30 -35.94
CA SER A 92 -2.96 -11.90 -34.68
C SER A 92 -1.55 -11.44 -34.30
N THR A 93 -0.66 -11.26 -35.29
CA THR A 93 0.68 -10.74 -35.06
C THR A 93 0.66 -9.29 -34.57
N VAL A 94 -0.17 -8.43 -35.17
CA VAL A 94 -0.35 -7.03 -34.75
C VAL A 94 -0.86 -6.97 -33.30
N ILE A 95 -1.86 -7.78 -32.96
CA ILE A 95 -2.40 -7.85 -31.59
C ILE A 95 -1.31 -8.23 -30.59
N VAL A 96 -0.48 -9.22 -30.91
CA VAL A 96 0.62 -9.66 -30.02
C VAL A 96 1.69 -8.57 -29.88
N ILE A 97 2.02 -7.84 -30.95
CA ILE A 97 2.96 -6.70 -30.87
C ILE A 97 2.41 -5.61 -29.94
N VAL A 98 1.15 -5.23 -30.11
CA VAL A 98 0.50 -4.23 -29.25
C VAL A 98 0.46 -4.71 -27.80
N PHE A 99 0.10 -5.98 -27.56
CA PHE A 99 0.11 -6.56 -26.22
C PHE A 99 1.51 -6.51 -25.58
N MET A 100 2.57 -6.85 -26.34
CA MET A 100 3.95 -6.80 -25.85
C MET A 100 4.42 -5.37 -25.56
N PHE A 101 4.00 -4.40 -26.39
CA PHE A 101 4.25 -2.99 -26.13
C PHE A 101 3.66 -2.55 -24.78
N PHE A 102 2.37 -2.83 -24.53
CA PHE A 102 1.76 -2.51 -23.23
C PHE A 102 2.39 -3.27 -22.07
N ASN A 103 2.74 -4.54 -22.26
CA ASN A 103 3.40 -5.33 -21.22
C ASN A 103 4.80 -4.79 -20.89
N SER A 104 5.48 -4.14 -21.83
CA SER A 104 6.76 -3.47 -21.57
C SER A 104 6.61 -2.22 -20.71
N LEU A 105 5.47 -1.51 -20.78
CA LEU A 105 5.20 -0.33 -19.96
C LEU A 105 5.03 -0.66 -18.48
N VAL A 106 4.75 -1.92 -18.13
CA VAL A 106 4.63 -2.38 -16.73
C VAL A 106 5.90 -2.09 -15.94
N TRP A 107 7.08 -2.13 -16.59
CA TRP A 107 8.36 -1.81 -15.96
C TRP A 107 8.45 -0.37 -15.43
N LEU A 108 7.63 0.55 -15.95
CA LEU A 108 7.62 1.94 -15.47
C LEU A 108 6.87 2.10 -14.15
N VAL A 109 5.91 1.23 -13.88
CA VAL A 109 4.97 1.35 -12.74
C VAL A 109 5.37 0.42 -11.59
N GLU A 110 6.31 -0.48 -11.83
CA GLU A 110 6.67 -1.50 -10.85
C GLU A 110 7.48 -0.90 -9.68
N PRO A 111 7.12 -1.22 -8.43
CA PRO A 111 7.88 -0.76 -7.28
C PRO A 111 9.27 -1.41 -7.22
N SER A 112 10.23 -0.64 -6.72
CA SER A 112 11.53 -1.13 -6.30
C SER A 112 11.42 -1.71 -4.89
N TYR A 113 12.07 -2.83 -4.61
CA TYR A 113 12.10 -3.38 -3.25
C TYR A 113 13.51 -3.23 -2.67
N TYR A 114 13.59 -3.09 -1.36
CA TYR A 114 14.83 -2.94 -0.60
C TYR A 114 14.75 -3.86 0.60
N GLU A 115 15.77 -4.71 0.80
CA GLU A 115 15.76 -5.72 1.83
C GLU A 115 16.86 -5.45 2.86
N PHE A 116 16.48 -5.45 4.13
CA PHE A 116 17.36 -5.26 5.27
C PHE A 116 17.27 -6.48 6.17
N VAL A 117 18.42 -7.12 6.41
CA VAL A 117 18.49 -8.32 7.25
C VAL A 117 19.00 -7.91 8.62
N SER A 118 18.35 -8.42 9.67
CA SER A 118 18.81 -8.25 11.05
C SER A 118 20.24 -8.76 11.25
N PRO A 119 21.03 -8.19 12.18
CA PRO A 119 22.41 -8.63 12.43
C PRO A 119 22.53 -10.12 12.78
N GLU A 120 21.51 -10.69 13.41
CA GLU A 120 21.43 -12.11 13.77
C GLU A 120 20.85 -13.00 12.66
N GLY A 121 20.35 -12.41 11.56
CA GLY A 121 19.77 -13.13 10.43
C GLY A 121 18.36 -13.71 10.66
N LYS A 122 17.75 -13.44 11.82
CA LYS A 122 16.44 -14.00 12.21
C LYS A 122 15.26 -13.30 11.53
N TYR A 123 15.34 -11.97 11.41
CA TYR A 123 14.31 -11.13 10.80
C TYR A 123 14.84 -10.45 9.53
N SER A 124 13.96 -10.25 8.55
CA SER A 124 14.25 -9.46 7.35
C SER A 124 13.07 -8.54 7.02
N LEU A 125 13.40 -7.26 6.91
CA LEU A 125 12.50 -6.16 6.55
C LEU A 125 12.60 -5.93 5.04
N VAL A 126 11.46 -5.87 4.37
CA VAL A 126 11.38 -5.53 2.95
C VAL A 126 10.55 -4.27 2.79
N VAL A 127 11.11 -3.25 2.16
CA VAL A 127 10.45 -1.98 1.88
C VAL A 127 10.23 -1.87 0.37
N SER A 128 9.00 -1.63 -0.09
CA SER A 128 8.72 -1.35 -1.50
C SER A 128 8.46 0.13 -1.72
N GLU A 129 9.08 0.73 -2.72
CA GLU A 129 8.91 2.13 -3.12
C GLU A 129 8.40 2.20 -4.56
N SER A 130 7.28 2.90 -4.79
CA SER A 130 6.78 3.21 -6.14
C SER A 130 6.79 4.73 -6.36
N ALA A 131 7.39 5.22 -7.44
CA ALA A 131 7.60 6.66 -7.68
C ALA A 131 6.82 7.24 -8.87
N LEU A 132 5.85 6.50 -9.44
CA LEU A 132 5.08 6.99 -10.57
C LEU A 132 4.01 7.99 -10.06
N PHE A 133 4.34 9.29 -10.08
CA PHE A 133 3.54 10.46 -9.66
C PHE A 133 3.48 10.76 -8.17
N THR A 134 3.26 9.75 -7.33
CA THR A 134 3.27 9.89 -5.86
C THR A 134 4.12 8.77 -5.28
N THR A 135 5.05 9.11 -4.40
CA THR A 135 5.88 8.07 -3.80
C THR A 135 5.05 7.32 -2.76
N SER A 136 4.85 6.02 -2.97
CA SER A 136 4.22 5.16 -1.97
C SER A 136 5.24 4.16 -1.44
N ILE A 137 5.26 3.99 -0.12
CA ILE A 137 6.14 3.09 0.60
C ILE A 137 5.29 2.06 1.34
N LYS A 138 5.53 0.78 1.04
CA LYS A 138 4.94 -0.34 1.79
C LYS A 138 6.02 -1.10 2.53
N ILE A 139 5.67 -1.59 3.70
CA ILE A 139 6.58 -2.31 4.57
C ILE A 139 6.10 -3.75 4.71
N TYR A 140 7.03 -4.68 4.53
CA TYR A 140 6.79 -6.11 4.57
C TYR A 140 7.81 -6.83 5.44
N GLU A 141 7.40 -7.96 5.97
CA GLU A 141 8.24 -8.95 6.62
C GLU A 141 8.56 -10.08 5.64
N ARG A 142 9.82 -10.48 5.55
CA ARG A 142 10.21 -11.69 4.83
C ARG A 142 9.85 -12.93 5.66
N LYS A 143 8.88 -13.73 5.20
CA LYS A 143 8.50 -15.00 5.86
C LYS A 143 9.33 -16.17 5.39
N ASN A 144 9.64 -16.22 4.10
CA ASN A 144 10.45 -17.26 3.50
C ASN A 144 11.09 -16.74 2.20
N PHE A 145 11.83 -17.61 1.51
CA PHE A 145 12.56 -17.28 0.30
C PHE A 145 11.69 -16.73 -0.86
N PHE A 146 10.40 -17.07 -0.90
CA PHE A 146 9.48 -16.72 -1.99
C PHE A 146 8.48 -15.61 -1.62
N PHE A 147 8.17 -15.46 -0.33
CA PHE A 147 7.02 -14.69 0.11
C PHE A 147 7.37 -13.65 1.16
N ILE A 148 6.73 -12.50 1.03
CA ILE A 148 6.72 -11.40 1.99
C ILE A 148 5.31 -11.18 2.49
N ASN A 149 5.16 -10.85 3.77
CA ASN A 149 3.88 -10.52 4.37
C ASN A 149 3.81 -9.03 4.66
N ILE A 150 2.68 -8.39 4.39
CA ILE A 150 2.53 -6.96 4.63
C ILE A 150 2.48 -6.70 6.14
N ILE A 151 3.34 -5.80 6.61
CA ILE A 151 3.33 -5.28 7.98
C ILE A 151 2.47 -4.01 8.01
N ASN A 152 2.74 -3.09 7.08
CA ASN A 152 2.09 -1.78 7.04
C ASN A 152 1.39 -1.50 5.72
N SER A 153 0.28 -0.76 5.80
CA SER A 153 -0.35 -0.08 4.69
C SER A 153 0.55 1.00 4.07
N ASP A 154 0.13 1.48 2.91
CA ASP A 154 0.81 2.51 2.12
C ASP A 154 1.13 3.77 2.93
N ILE A 155 2.41 4.12 3.00
CA ILE A 155 2.90 5.43 3.42
C ILE A 155 3.05 6.26 2.15
N TYR A 156 2.21 7.28 1.98
CA TYR A 156 2.32 8.22 0.87
C TYR A 156 3.22 9.39 1.26
N LEU A 157 4.27 9.60 0.46
CA LEU A 157 5.11 10.79 0.52
C LEU A 157 4.68 11.74 -0.59
N ASP A 158 4.65 13.02 -0.27
CA ASP A 158 4.38 14.09 -1.23
C ASP A 158 5.60 14.33 -2.14
N ASP A 159 5.41 15.03 -3.25
CA ASP A 159 6.48 15.57 -4.10
C ASP A 159 7.33 14.56 -4.93
N CYS A 160 6.89 13.33 -5.16
CA CYS A 160 7.62 12.34 -5.98
C CYS A 160 9.05 12.03 -5.46
N PHE A 161 9.33 12.38 -4.19
CA PHE A 161 10.62 12.16 -3.55
C PHE A 161 10.82 10.67 -3.26
N SER A 162 11.97 10.09 -3.62
CA SER A 162 12.22 8.64 -3.56
C SER A 162 13.34 8.32 -2.55
N PRO A 163 13.06 8.34 -1.22
CA PRO A 163 14.09 8.20 -0.19
C PRO A 163 14.86 6.90 -0.28
N MET A 164 14.24 5.80 -0.71
CA MET A 164 14.91 4.51 -0.81
C MET A 164 15.88 4.48 -2.00
N ALA A 165 15.44 4.95 -3.16
CA ALA A 165 16.28 5.07 -4.36
C ALA A 165 17.47 6.03 -4.17
N GLU A 166 17.27 7.13 -3.45
CA GLU A 166 18.29 8.13 -3.17
C GLU A 166 19.20 7.78 -1.98
N GLN A 167 18.97 6.65 -1.31
CA GLN A 167 19.70 6.24 -0.09
C GLN A 167 19.55 7.24 1.07
N ASN A 168 18.44 7.98 1.10
CA ASN A 168 18.09 8.95 2.14
C ASN A 168 17.23 8.28 3.23
N TYR A 169 17.76 7.19 3.79
CA TYR A 169 17.14 6.43 4.85
C TYR A 169 18.17 6.00 5.91
N ASN A 170 17.69 5.69 7.11
CA ASN A 170 18.50 5.08 8.17
C ASN A 170 17.76 3.87 8.73
N VAL A 171 18.47 2.76 8.91
CA VAL A 171 17.92 1.52 9.47
C VAL A 171 18.78 1.12 10.65
N SER A 172 18.20 1.11 11.84
CA SER A 172 18.84 0.59 13.05
C SER A 172 18.05 -0.57 13.63
N TRP A 173 18.74 -1.67 13.90
CA TRP A 173 18.14 -2.87 14.48
C TRP A 173 18.28 -2.87 15.98
N ASN A 174 17.18 -3.17 16.69
CA ASN A 174 17.15 -3.31 18.12
C ASN A 174 16.57 -4.70 18.48
N GLN A 175 17.42 -5.73 18.35
CA GLN A 175 17.07 -7.15 18.52
C GLN A 175 15.85 -7.60 17.68
N ALA A 176 14.65 -7.52 18.26
CA ALA A 176 13.38 -7.93 17.65
C ALA A 176 12.58 -6.77 17.04
N SER A 177 13.10 -5.54 17.06
CA SER A 177 12.50 -4.40 16.36
C SER A 177 13.50 -3.74 15.39
N VAL A 178 12.95 -3.02 14.41
CA VAL A 178 13.73 -2.20 13.48
C VAL A 178 13.19 -0.78 13.47
N ASP A 179 14.09 0.18 13.67
CA ASP A 179 13.80 1.59 13.51
C ASP A 179 14.17 1.99 12.09
N LEU A 180 13.17 2.37 11.30
CA LEU A 180 13.30 2.84 9.94
C LEU A 180 13.05 4.34 9.92
N ALA A 181 14.06 5.15 9.58
CA ALA A 181 13.91 6.57 9.35
C ALA A 181 14.03 6.89 7.86
N LEU A 182 13.09 7.66 7.33
CA LEU A 182 12.97 8.03 5.92
C LEU A 182 12.94 9.54 5.81
N LYS A 183 13.72 10.12 4.90
CA LYS A 183 13.57 11.53 4.57
C LYS A 183 12.26 11.73 3.79
N VAL A 184 11.44 12.67 4.23
CA VAL A 184 10.08 12.90 3.70
C VAL A 184 10.11 13.84 2.52
N ASN A 185 10.99 14.85 2.56
CA ASN A 185 11.09 15.88 1.54
C ASN A 185 12.49 16.51 1.51
N ASN A 186 12.69 17.44 0.56
CA ASN A 186 13.92 18.20 0.42
C ASN A 186 14.19 19.22 1.56
N LYS A 187 13.31 19.34 2.56
CA LYS A 187 13.41 20.30 3.67
C LYS A 187 13.97 19.69 4.96
N ASP A 188 14.71 18.59 4.84
CA ASP A 188 15.32 17.86 5.96
C ASP A 188 14.35 17.37 7.03
N GLU A 189 13.10 17.11 6.63
CA GLU A 189 12.12 16.43 7.47
C GLU A 189 12.29 14.91 7.36
N TRP A 190 12.35 14.23 8.50
CA TRP A 190 12.48 12.79 8.58
C TRP A 190 11.29 12.16 9.27
N ALA A 191 10.75 11.09 8.72
CA ALA A 191 9.74 10.23 9.32
C ALA A 191 10.42 8.96 9.83
N SER A 192 10.40 8.72 11.13
CA SER A 192 10.90 7.47 11.73
C SER A 192 9.75 6.58 12.19
N ALA A 193 9.83 5.28 11.96
CA ALA A 193 8.90 4.26 12.42
C ALA A 193 9.65 3.09 13.08
N THR A 194 9.21 2.70 14.27
CA THR A 194 9.70 1.50 14.98
C THR A 194 8.77 0.32 14.68
N ILE A 195 9.31 -0.73 14.08
CA ILE A 195 8.56 -1.91 13.64
C ILE A 195 8.96 -3.11 14.53
N PRO A 196 8.09 -3.57 15.45
CA PRO A 196 8.36 -4.77 16.25
C PRO A 196 7.98 -6.05 15.48
N PHE A 197 8.88 -7.02 15.42
CA PHE A 197 8.64 -8.34 14.81
C PHE A 197 8.07 -9.37 15.79
N ASP A 198 7.95 -9.04 17.08
CA ASP A 198 7.37 -9.93 18.07
C ASP A 198 5.84 -9.91 17.96
N HIS A 199 5.26 -11.02 17.53
CA HIS A 199 3.88 -11.13 17.03
C HIS A 199 2.77 -11.00 18.07
N ASN A 200 3.04 -10.47 19.26
CA ASN A 200 2.09 -10.62 20.37
C ASN A 200 1.00 -9.57 20.47
N ASP A 201 1.17 -8.32 20.04
CA ASP A 201 0.07 -7.36 20.05
C ASP A 201 0.40 -6.18 19.12
N ILE A 202 -0.63 -5.70 18.40
CA ILE A 202 -0.75 -4.43 17.68
C ILE A 202 0.61 -3.76 17.35
N GLN A 203 1.08 -3.91 16.10
CA GLN A 203 2.26 -3.20 15.62
C GLN A 203 1.94 -1.71 15.49
N MET A 204 2.15 -0.96 16.57
CA MET A 204 2.05 0.49 16.59
C MET A 204 3.27 1.07 15.89
N LEU A 205 3.05 1.65 14.71
CA LEU A 205 4.08 2.41 14.00
C LEU A 205 3.95 3.86 14.45
N GLU A 206 4.88 4.30 15.27
CA GLU A 206 4.96 5.71 15.69
C GLU A 206 5.76 6.49 14.65
N PHE A 207 5.11 7.36 13.88
CA PHE A 207 5.81 8.24 12.96
C PHE A 207 6.23 9.54 13.64
N LYS A 208 7.55 9.74 13.78
CA LYS A 208 8.11 11.01 14.28
C LYS A 208 8.65 11.83 13.13
N TYR A 209 8.13 13.05 12.97
CA TYR A 209 8.68 14.06 12.06
C TYR A 209 9.73 14.89 12.80
N PHE A 210 10.98 14.89 12.34
CA PHE A 210 12.06 15.72 12.91
C PHE A 210 12.88 16.43 11.84
N ASN A 211 13.36 17.65 12.16
CA ASN A 211 14.36 18.39 11.40
C ASN A 211 15.72 18.20 12.09
N LEU A 212 16.79 17.95 11.33
CA LEU A 212 18.15 17.70 11.83
C LEU A 212 18.81 18.90 12.54
N GLU A 213 18.18 20.09 12.54
CA GLU A 213 18.67 21.28 13.25
C GLU A 213 18.40 21.31 14.77
N GLY A 214 17.94 20.21 15.38
CA GLY A 214 17.90 20.05 16.84
C GLY A 214 16.87 20.91 17.60
N ASN A 215 16.11 21.76 16.92
CA ASN A 215 15.03 22.55 17.54
C ASN A 215 13.68 21.82 17.40
N LEU A 216 13.48 20.81 18.24
CA LEU A 216 12.15 20.27 18.51
C LEU A 216 11.35 21.33 19.29
N THR A 217 10.33 21.92 18.65
CA THR A 217 9.21 22.46 19.42
C THR A 217 8.23 21.30 19.63
N PRO A 218 7.98 20.86 20.88
CA PRO A 218 7.15 19.67 21.18
C PRO A 218 5.74 19.73 20.58
N GLU A 219 5.21 20.92 20.29
CA GLU A 219 3.86 21.11 19.72
C GLU A 219 3.71 20.63 18.26
N LYS A 220 4.80 20.39 17.52
CA LYS A 220 4.74 19.96 16.10
C LYS A 220 5.18 18.53 15.84
N ALA A 221 5.80 17.86 16.82
CA ALA A 221 6.10 16.44 16.75
C ALA A 221 4.82 15.65 17.02
N LYS A 222 3.90 15.64 16.06
CA LYS A 222 2.74 14.76 16.11
C LYS A 222 3.23 13.33 15.87
N SER A 223 3.33 12.54 16.93
CA SER A 223 3.42 11.09 16.87
C SER A 223 2.10 10.58 16.30
N TYR A 224 2.04 10.35 14.99
CA TYR A 224 0.88 9.67 14.43
C TYR A 224 1.11 8.18 14.62
N VAL A 225 0.35 7.59 15.55
CA VAL A 225 0.29 6.15 15.74
C VAL A 225 -0.78 5.63 14.79
N TYR A 226 -0.36 4.99 13.70
CA TYR A 226 -1.30 4.38 12.75
C TYR A 226 -1.58 2.94 13.18
N PRO A 227 -2.80 2.60 13.59
CA PRO A 227 -3.20 1.20 13.68
C PRO A 227 -3.22 0.62 12.26
N THR A 228 -2.40 -0.39 12.01
CA THR A 228 -2.32 -1.08 10.72
C THR A 228 -3.35 -2.19 10.64
N TYR A 229 -4.21 -2.13 9.62
CA TYR A 229 -5.25 -3.13 9.38
C TYR A 229 -4.86 -4.01 8.19
N GLY A 230 -4.88 -5.33 8.38
CA GLY A 230 -4.75 -6.30 7.29
C GLY A 230 -5.84 -6.04 6.24
N SER A 231 -5.41 -5.79 5.00
CA SER A 231 -6.18 -5.13 3.93
C SER A 231 -7.35 -5.90 3.31
N ASN A 232 -7.94 -6.90 3.98
CA ASN A 232 -8.98 -7.76 3.38
C ASN A 232 -10.24 -8.02 4.22
N MET A 233 -10.47 -7.32 5.34
CA MET A 233 -11.74 -7.44 6.09
C MET A 233 -12.59 -6.18 5.88
N LYS A 234 -13.72 -6.29 5.16
CA LYS A 234 -14.77 -5.26 5.18
C LYS A 234 -15.41 -5.24 6.56
N LEU A 235 -14.79 -4.53 7.50
CA LEU A 235 -15.33 -4.31 8.83
C LEU A 235 -16.59 -3.43 8.72
N THR A 236 -17.62 -3.76 9.51
CA THR A 236 -18.77 -2.88 9.68
C THR A 236 -18.33 -1.58 10.39
N PRO A 237 -19.04 -0.45 10.22
CA PRO A 237 -18.70 0.80 10.91
C PRO A 237 -18.60 0.63 12.44
N GLN A 238 -19.49 -0.17 13.03
CA GLN A 238 -19.44 -0.49 14.46
C GLN A 238 -18.19 -1.30 14.85
N ALA A 239 -17.74 -2.24 14.02
CA ALA A 239 -16.51 -3.00 14.29
C ALA A 239 -15.25 -2.12 14.18
N LYS A 240 -15.22 -1.19 13.21
CA LYS A 240 -14.15 -0.18 13.11
C LYS A 240 -14.11 0.72 14.35
N LEU A 241 -15.27 1.18 14.83
CA LEU A 241 -15.40 1.98 16.04
C LEU A 241 -14.87 1.25 17.28
N GLU A 242 -15.32 0.01 17.51
CA GLU A 242 -14.90 -0.80 18.66
C GLU A 242 -13.39 -1.07 18.65
N GLN A 243 -12.78 -1.13 17.48
CA GLN A 243 -11.35 -1.31 17.34
C GLN A 243 -10.57 -0.01 17.58
N ALA A 244 -11.02 1.12 17.02
CA ALA A 244 -10.43 2.43 17.30
C ALA A 244 -10.43 2.75 18.80
N LEU A 245 -11.52 2.42 19.50
CA LEU A 245 -11.65 2.61 20.95
C LEU A 245 -10.65 1.80 21.79
N LYS A 246 -10.05 0.73 21.25
CA LYS A 246 -9.00 -0.03 21.95
C LYS A 246 -7.64 0.65 21.90
N SER A 247 -7.39 1.45 20.86
CA SER A 247 -6.12 2.12 20.61
C SER A 247 -6.10 3.59 21.04
N LEU A 248 -7.28 4.23 21.11
CA LEU A 248 -7.38 5.65 21.44
C LEU A 248 -7.14 5.94 22.92
N SER A 249 -6.40 7.02 23.17
CA SER A 249 -6.36 7.65 24.48
C SER A 249 -7.68 8.39 24.76
N LYS A 250 -8.03 8.57 26.04
CA LYS A 250 -9.28 9.27 26.41
C LYS A 250 -9.32 10.72 25.89
N ASP A 251 -8.16 11.35 25.75
CA ASP A 251 -8.04 12.75 25.34
C ASP A 251 -8.28 12.96 23.84
N GLU A 252 -8.29 11.88 23.05
CA GLU A 252 -8.59 11.91 21.60
C GLU A 252 -10.08 11.79 21.29
N ILE A 253 -10.90 11.42 22.29
CA ILE A 253 -12.36 11.36 22.14
C ILE A 253 -12.93 12.74 22.38
N VAL A 254 -13.56 13.33 21.37
CA VAL A 254 -14.11 14.68 21.46
C VAL A 254 -15.60 14.60 21.81
N GLU A 255 -15.94 14.82 23.08
CA GLU A 255 -17.32 14.90 23.52
C GLU A 255 -17.99 16.20 23.03
N VAL A 256 -19.21 16.07 22.51
CA VAL A 256 -20.00 17.23 22.08
C VAL A 256 -20.66 17.86 23.32
N PRO A 257 -20.35 19.12 23.66
CA PRO A 257 -20.83 19.74 24.90
C PRO A 257 -22.36 19.70 25.03
N ASN A 258 -22.83 19.41 26.25
CA ASN A 258 -24.27 19.36 26.59
C ASN A 258 -25.09 18.36 25.76
N SER A 259 -24.47 17.27 25.29
CA SER A 259 -25.15 16.21 24.53
C SER A 259 -24.62 14.82 24.87
N ASN A 260 -25.32 13.78 24.40
CA ASN A 260 -24.91 12.38 24.48
C ASN A 260 -24.14 11.94 23.22
N LEU A 261 -23.44 12.86 22.55
CA LEU A 261 -22.70 12.61 21.33
C LEU A 261 -21.19 12.74 21.57
N ALA A 262 -20.43 11.90 20.88
CA ALA A 262 -18.98 11.95 20.86
C ALA A 262 -18.48 11.80 19.42
N ILE A 263 -17.39 12.47 19.10
CA ILE A 263 -16.70 12.38 17.82
C ILE A 263 -15.42 11.58 18.04
N ILE A 264 -15.29 10.49 17.30
CA ILE A 264 -14.22 9.52 17.48
C ILE A 264 -13.43 9.42 16.18
N PRO A 265 -12.11 9.64 16.21
CA PRO A 265 -11.26 9.39 15.06
C PRO A 265 -11.12 7.87 14.86
N VAL A 266 -11.39 7.38 13.67
CA VAL A 266 -11.38 5.92 13.39
C VAL A 266 -10.32 5.49 12.41
N ASP A 267 -9.84 6.41 11.59
CA ASP A 267 -8.76 6.17 10.63
C ASP A 267 -8.03 7.48 10.33
N TYR A 268 -6.75 7.39 9.97
CA TYR A 268 -5.92 8.53 9.61
C TYR A 268 -5.31 8.28 8.23
N ALA A 269 -5.67 9.12 7.27
CA ALA A 269 -5.10 9.13 5.92
C ALA A 269 -4.33 10.44 5.70
N MET A 270 -3.01 10.40 5.93
CA MET A 270 -2.12 11.57 5.84
C MET A 270 -2.56 12.72 6.78
N ALA A 271 -3.02 13.85 6.22
CA ALA A 271 -3.51 15.02 6.94
C ALA A 271 -5.03 15.00 7.19
N ALA A 272 -5.73 13.98 6.67
CA ALA A 272 -7.16 13.79 6.87
C ALA A 272 -7.41 12.67 7.89
N THR A 273 -8.31 12.94 8.81
CA THR A 273 -8.81 11.99 9.79
C THR A 273 -10.23 11.63 9.39
N GLN A 274 -10.50 10.33 9.33
CA GLN A 274 -11.86 9.81 9.23
C GLN A 274 -12.48 9.86 10.62
N TRP A 275 -13.60 10.56 10.74
CA TRP A 275 -14.27 10.75 12.02
C TRP A 275 -15.65 10.11 12.01
N PHE A 276 -16.01 9.45 13.11
CA PHE A 276 -17.37 8.96 13.33
C PHE A 276 -18.05 9.79 14.41
N LEU A 277 -19.30 10.17 14.14
CA LEU A 277 -20.21 10.61 15.18
C LEU A 277 -20.83 9.39 15.84
N CYS A 278 -20.74 9.35 17.17
CA CYS A 278 -21.23 8.24 17.98
C CYS A 278 -22.16 8.76 19.07
N GLN A 279 -23.20 7.99 19.40
CA GLN A 279 -23.96 8.16 20.63
C GLN A 279 -23.23 7.48 21.77
N THR A 280 -23.17 8.14 22.92
CA THR A 280 -22.53 7.63 24.14
C THR A 280 -23.47 7.70 25.33
N ASP A 281 -23.42 6.67 26.17
CA ASP A 281 -24.04 6.63 27.50
C ASP A 281 -22.99 6.82 28.62
N GLY A 282 -21.77 7.20 28.27
CA GLY A 282 -20.62 7.33 29.16
C GLY A 282 -19.87 6.01 29.43
N LYS A 283 -20.36 4.87 28.92
CA LYS A 283 -19.71 3.55 29.05
C LYS A 283 -19.48 2.86 27.70
N LYS A 284 -20.35 3.13 26.72
CA LYS A 284 -20.30 2.54 25.39
C LYS A 284 -20.57 3.59 24.33
N TYR A 285 -19.91 3.44 23.18
CA TYR A 285 -20.11 4.25 22.00
C TYR A 285 -20.78 3.42 20.90
N ASN A 286 -21.85 3.96 20.32
CA ASN A 286 -22.57 3.37 19.20
C ASN A 286 -22.44 4.27 17.97
N TYR A 287 -22.00 3.68 16.86
CA TYR A 287 -21.86 4.39 15.59
C TYR A 287 -23.19 5.01 15.15
N THR A 288 -23.17 6.29 14.78
CA THR A 288 -24.33 7.01 14.25
C THR A 288 -24.12 7.35 12.77
N SER A 289 -23.04 8.08 12.47
CA SER A 289 -22.73 8.50 11.11
C SER A 289 -21.25 8.78 10.90
N GLU A 290 -20.86 8.75 9.64
CA GLU A 290 -19.55 9.17 9.19
C GLU A 290 -19.55 10.69 8.96
N LEU A 291 -18.54 11.36 9.50
CA LEU A 291 -18.32 12.79 9.28
C LEU A 291 -17.40 12.98 8.07
N PRO A 292 -17.38 14.17 7.46
CA PRO A 292 -16.42 14.49 6.41
C PRO A 292 -14.98 14.22 6.85
N SER A 293 -14.25 13.42 6.07
CA SER A 293 -12.82 13.17 6.28
C SER A 293 -12.03 14.46 6.11
N THR A 294 -11.58 15.03 7.22
CA THR A 294 -11.01 16.37 7.28
C THR A 294 -9.92 16.42 8.35
N TYR A 295 -9.35 17.58 8.57
CA TYR A 295 -8.20 17.85 9.42
C TYR A 295 -8.22 17.22 10.84
N PRO A 296 -7.04 17.07 11.48
CA PRO A 296 -6.88 16.27 12.69
C PRO A 296 -7.51 16.85 13.96
N ILE A 297 -8.08 18.05 13.91
CA ILE A 297 -8.71 18.68 15.07
C ILE A 297 -10.16 18.97 14.72
N VAL A 298 -11.08 18.44 15.50
CA VAL A 298 -12.52 18.71 15.41
C VAL A 298 -13.00 19.40 16.68
N ILE A 299 -13.73 20.49 16.52
CA ILE A 299 -14.31 21.27 17.62
C ILE A 299 -15.81 21.30 17.41
N PRO A 300 -16.58 20.50 18.16
CA PRO A 300 -18.03 20.53 18.08
C PRO A 300 -18.60 21.72 18.84
N LYS A 301 -19.67 22.30 18.29
CA LYS A 301 -20.52 23.27 18.97
C LYS A 301 -21.98 22.86 18.85
N LEU A 302 -22.73 23.07 19.91
CA LEU A 302 -24.17 22.83 19.96
C LEU A 302 -24.91 24.16 20.09
N ASN A 303 -25.93 24.38 19.27
CA ASN A 303 -26.82 25.53 19.44
C ASN A 303 -28.00 25.18 20.37
N ALA A 304 -28.76 26.21 20.79
CA ALA A 304 -29.94 26.05 21.65
C ALA A 304 -31.07 25.20 21.02
N ARG A 305 -31.01 24.90 19.72
CA ARG A 305 -31.97 24.06 18.99
C ARG A 305 -31.51 22.61 18.84
N GLY A 306 -30.36 22.24 19.43
CA GLY A 306 -29.79 20.90 19.33
C GLY A 306 -29.08 20.60 18.01
N THR A 307 -28.88 21.59 17.14
CA THR A 307 -28.11 21.43 15.90
C THR A 307 -26.62 21.40 16.22
N VAL A 308 -25.93 20.39 15.68
CA VAL A 308 -24.47 20.23 15.82
C VAL A 308 -23.76 20.99 14.70
N PHE A 309 -22.75 21.76 15.09
CA PHE A 309 -21.81 22.45 14.21
C PHE A 309 -20.42 21.90 14.48
N LEU A 310 -19.61 21.75 13.43
CA LEU A 310 -18.26 21.22 13.51
C LEU A 310 -17.29 22.23 12.93
N GLU A 311 -16.26 22.59 13.68
CA GLU A 311 -15.11 23.34 13.20
C GLU A 311 -13.91 22.39 13.11
N PHE A 312 -13.41 22.17 11.91
CA PHE A 312 -12.19 21.39 11.68
C PHE A 312 -11.01 22.32 11.48
N LYS A 313 -9.93 22.12 12.25
CA LYS A 313 -8.69 22.90 12.14
C LYS A 313 -7.54 22.07 11.61
N ASP A 314 -6.87 22.58 10.58
CA ASP A 314 -5.64 22.00 10.06
C ASP A 314 -4.42 22.34 10.92
N ILE A 315 -3.28 21.73 10.58
CA ILE A 315 -2.00 21.96 11.25
C ILE A 315 -1.47 23.39 11.08
N TYR A 316 -2.04 24.17 10.16
CA TYR A 316 -1.73 25.57 9.88
C TYR A 316 -2.81 26.52 10.46
N SER A 317 -3.73 26.01 11.29
CA SER A 317 -4.86 26.75 11.87
C SER A 317 -5.92 27.26 10.88
N ASN A 318 -5.95 26.77 9.65
CA ASN A 318 -7.07 27.01 8.73
C ASN A 318 -8.30 26.23 9.20
N SER A 319 -9.46 26.87 9.15
CA SER A 319 -10.71 26.32 9.68
C SER A 319 -11.72 26.04 8.56
N ILE A 320 -12.34 24.86 8.60
CA ILE A 320 -13.48 24.51 7.76
C ILE A 320 -14.66 24.20 8.68
N TYR A 321 -15.85 24.67 8.30
CA TYR A 321 -17.04 24.61 9.14
C TYR A 321 -18.10 23.74 8.47
N PHE A 322 -18.76 22.88 9.26
CA PHE A 322 -19.88 22.07 8.84
C PHE A 322 -21.04 22.21 9.82
N LYS A 323 -22.25 22.00 9.30
CA LYS A 323 -23.49 21.96 10.06
C LYS A 323 -24.24 20.69 9.71
N GLU A 324 -24.85 20.07 10.70
CA GLU A 324 -25.83 19.01 10.48
C GLU A 324 -27.00 19.51 9.61
N ASP A 325 -27.34 18.74 8.58
CA ASP A 325 -28.49 18.99 7.72
C ASP A 325 -29.42 17.78 7.69
N GLY A 326 -30.71 18.02 7.97
CA GLY A 326 -31.74 16.98 8.05
C GLY A 326 -31.85 16.24 9.39
N PRO A 327 -32.85 15.36 9.54
CA PRO A 327 -33.03 14.57 10.74
C PRO A 327 -32.01 13.42 10.80
N SER A 328 -31.43 13.18 11.98
CA SER A 328 -30.64 11.98 12.33
C SER A 328 -29.14 12.00 11.97
N PHE A 329 -28.48 13.17 11.92
CA PHE A 329 -27.03 13.28 11.73
C PHE A 329 -26.44 12.62 10.47
N GLN A 330 -27.27 12.38 9.45
CA GLN A 330 -26.85 11.64 8.24
C GLN A 330 -26.20 12.52 7.17
N HIS A 331 -26.46 13.84 7.17
CA HIS A 331 -25.91 14.75 6.17
C HIS A 331 -25.24 15.94 6.84
N TRP A 332 -24.10 16.34 6.27
CA TRP A 332 -23.29 17.45 6.76
C TRP A 332 -23.06 18.43 5.61
N VAL A 333 -23.42 19.68 5.83
CA VAL A 333 -23.28 20.73 4.83
C VAL A 333 -22.15 21.67 5.25
N LYS A 334 -21.26 21.97 4.30
CA LYS A 334 -20.20 22.94 4.49
C LYS A 334 -20.80 24.34 4.61
N ILE A 335 -20.43 25.05 5.67
CA ILE A 335 -20.90 26.40 5.97
C ILE A 335 -19.72 27.37 6.08
N THR A 336 -20.04 28.66 6.17
CA THR A 336 -19.08 29.73 6.42
C THR A 336 -18.97 30.04 7.91
N LYS A 337 -17.89 30.71 8.32
CA LYS A 337 -17.69 31.14 9.73
C LYS A 337 -18.84 32.01 10.25
N ALA A 338 -19.49 32.79 9.38
CA ALA A 338 -20.60 33.67 9.76
C ALA A 338 -21.84 32.90 10.22
N GLU A 339 -21.97 31.63 9.80
CA GLU A 339 -23.11 30.76 10.12
C GLU A 339 -22.87 29.93 11.38
N MET A 340 -21.67 29.97 11.95
CA MET A 340 -21.36 29.33 13.22
C MET A 340 -22.06 30.06 14.38
N PRO A 341 -22.50 29.34 15.41
CA PRO A 341 -22.98 29.98 16.63
C PRO A 341 -21.87 30.85 17.22
N GLN A 342 -22.18 32.13 17.44
CA GLN A 342 -21.34 33.03 18.23
C GLN A 342 -21.41 32.54 19.68
N ASN A 343 -20.26 32.43 20.33
CA ASN A 343 -20.19 32.08 21.75
C ASN A 343 -20.88 33.13 22.61
#